data_AF-A0A5J6XTL1-F1
#
_entry.id   AF-A0A5J6XTL1-F1
#
_cell.length_a   1.000
_cell.length_b   1.000
_cell.length_c   1.000
_cell.angle_alpha   90.00
_cell.angle_beta   90.00
_cell.angle_gamma   90.00
#
_symmetry.space_group_name_H-M   'P 1'
#
loop_
_entity.id
_entity.type
_entity.pdbx_description
1 polymer ?
#
loop_
_entity_poly.entity_id
_entity_poly.type
_entity_poly.pdbx_seq_one_letter_code
_entity_poly.pdbx_strand_id
1 'polypeptide(L)'
;MVIQHIAIFHSIRQWPNRLILQLFDCFKKQVAYIGGKTGTTNDYHDLWFIGMTASYTGGVWVGKDQPSSIDFLNKSQPQIQIWKSMMYSLY
;
A
#
# COMPACT_ATOMS: atom_id res chain seq x y z
N MET A 1 -17.98 2.50 -8.67
CA MET A 1 -17.20 2.22 -7.43
C MET A 1 -17.03 0.72 -7.32
N VAL A 2 -16.02 0.16 -7.99
CA VAL A 2 -15.70 -1.27 -7.89
C VAL A 2 -14.54 -1.41 -6.91
N ILE A 3 -14.87 -1.61 -5.63
CA ILE A 3 -13.89 -2.05 -4.63
C ILE A 3 -13.75 -3.56 -4.83
N GLN A 4 -12.88 -3.99 -5.74
CA GLN A 4 -12.49 -5.40 -5.79
C GLN A 4 -11.35 -5.65 -4.80
N HIS A 5 -11.72 -6.44 -3.79
CA HIS A 5 -10.91 -7.18 -2.83
C HIS A 5 -10.07 -6.37 -1.83
N ILE A 6 -10.62 -6.16 -0.64
CA ILE A 6 -9.83 -5.98 0.58
C ILE A 6 -9.12 -7.32 0.86
N ALA A 7 -7.82 -7.38 0.62
CA ALA A 7 -6.97 -8.43 1.16
C ALA A 7 -6.04 -7.79 2.19
N ILE A 8 -6.54 -7.66 3.43
CA ILE A 8 -5.66 -7.49 4.60
C ILE A 8 -5.33 -8.92 5.04
N PHE A 9 -4.14 -9.42 4.70
CA PHE A 9 -3.60 -10.60 5.37
C PHE A 9 -3.14 -10.17 6.77
N HIS A 10 -4.04 -10.24 7.74
CA HIS A 10 -3.69 -10.28 9.16
C HIS A 10 -3.88 -11.71 9.67
N SER A 11 -2.83 -12.53 9.56
CA SER A 11 -2.70 -13.81 10.25
C SER A 11 -1.19 -14.08 10.26
N ILE A 12 -0.48 -13.97 11.38
CA ILE A 12 -0.43 -15.00 12.42
C ILE A 12 -0.35 -14.31 13.80
N ARG A 13 -1.39 -14.46 14.61
CA ARG A 13 -1.29 -14.36 16.07
C ARG A 13 -2.16 -15.45 16.65
N GLN A 14 -1.60 -16.64 16.90
CA GLN A 14 -1.87 -17.54 18.04
C GLN A 14 -0.74 -18.58 18.06
N TRP A 15 0.03 -18.69 19.15
CA TRP A 15 0.43 -19.94 19.85
C TRP A 15 1.16 -19.55 21.15
N PRO A 16 0.83 -20.16 22.30
CA PRO A 16 1.40 -19.83 23.60
C PRO A 16 2.69 -20.64 23.82
N ASN A 17 3.79 -19.97 24.17
CA ASN A 17 4.84 -20.41 25.11
C ASN A 17 6.02 -19.41 25.10
N ARG A 18 6.23 -18.70 26.23
CA ARG A 18 7.08 -17.50 26.33
C ARG A 18 8.60 -17.74 26.42
N LEU A 19 9.09 -18.98 26.40
CA LEU A 19 10.51 -19.26 26.70
C LEU A 19 11.42 -19.35 25.46
N ILE A 20 10.89 -19.46 24.24
CA ILE A 20 11.68 -19.51 23.01
C ILE A 20 11.79 -18.13 22.31
N LEU A 21 10.94 -17.16 22.67
CA LEU A 21 10.83 -15.89 21.94
C LEU A 21 12.02 -14.93 22.14
N GLN A 22 12.74 -15.00 23.27
CA GLN A 22 13.84 -14.06 23.55
C GLN A 22 15.07 -14.26 22.66
N LEU A 23 15.30 -15.47 22.14
CA LEU A 23 16.41 -15.74 21.21
C LEU A 23 16.05 -15.42 19.74
N PHE A 24 14.76 -15.25 19.42
CA PHE A 24 14.29 -14.84 18.09
C PHE A 24 14.12 -13.32 17.93
N ASP A 25 14.08 -12.55 19.02
CA ASP A 25 13.95 -11.10 18.94
C ASP A 25 15.21 -10.40 18.39
N CYS A 26 16.39 -11.01 18.49
CA CYS A 26 17.63 -10.51 17.87
C CYS A 26 17.62 -10.67 16.32
N PHE A 27 16.74 -11.52 15.78
CA PHE A 27 16.54 -11.74 14.34
C PHE A 27 15.24 -11.13 13.80
N LYS A 28 14.53 -10.30 14.59
CA LYS A 28 13.56 -9.34 14.04
C LYS A 28 14.31 -8.21 13.34
N LYS A 29 14.95 -8.54 12.22
CA LYS A 29 15.16 -7.57 11.15
C LYS A 29 13.80 -6.91 10.97
N GLN A 30 13.68 -5.63 11.32
CA GLN A 30 12.47 -4.83 11.18
C GLN A 30 12.01 -5.00 9.73
N VAL A 31 11.11 -5.94 9.48
CA VAL A 31 10.44 -6.04 8.21
C VAL A 31 9.55 -4.81 8.24
N ALA A 32 10.02 -3.71 7.65
CA ALA A 32 9.22 -2.52 7.49
C ALA A 32 7.93 -2.99 6.82
N TYR A 33 6.84 -3.02 7.59
CA TYR A 33 5.57 -3.52 7.09
C TYR A 33 5.13 -2.55 6.01
N ILE A 34 5.24 -2.96 4.75
CA ILE A 34 4.80 -2.17 3.60
C ILE A 34 3.58 -2.86 3.03
N GLY A 35 2.44 -2.19 3.13
CA GLY A 35 1.16 -2.66 2.60
C GLY A 35 0.46 -1.54 1.84
N GLY A 36 -0.33 -1.87 0.84
CA GLY A 36 -1.09 -0.86 0.12
C GLY A 36 -2.15 -1.43 -0.80
N LYS A 37 -3.08 -0.58 -1.22
CA LYS A 37 -4.21 -0.93 -2.06
C LYS A 37 -4.34 0.05 -3.22
N THR A 38 -4.53 -0.51 -4.41
CA THR A 38 -4.91 0.24 -5.61
C THR A 38 -6.44 0.35 -5.73
N GLY A 39 -6.90 1.49 -6.24
CA GLY A 39 -8.29 1.73 -6.59
C GLY A 39 -8.39 2.45 -7.93
N THR A 40 -9.39 2.09 -8.72
CA THR A 40 -9.66 2.68 -10.04
C THR A 40 -11.15 2.97 -10.12
N THR A 41 -11.52 4.20 -10.51
CA THR A 41 -12.93 4.55 -10.76
C THR A 41 -13.40 3.90 -12.08
N ASN A 42 -14.72 3.75 -12.25
CA ASN A 42 -15.32 3.34 -13.51
C ASN A 42 -14.77 4.22 -14.67
N ASP A 43 -14.60 3.63 -15.85
CA ASP A 43 -14.09 4.30 -17.06
C ASP A 43 -12.69 4.93 -16.92
N TYR A 44 -11.93 4.51 -15.90
CA TYR A 44 -10.58 4.99 -15.61
C TYR A 44 -10.51 6.50 -15.46
N HIS A 45 -11.49 7.13 -14.79
CA HIS A 45 -11.41 8.57 -14.51
C HIS A 45 -10.38 8.92 -13.43
N ASP A 46 -10.18 7.99 -12.49
CA ASP A 46 -9.27 8.17 -11.37
C ASP A 46 -8.44 6.93 -11.10
N LEU A 47 -7.20 7.16 -10.70
CA LEU A 47 -6.28 6.17 -10.18
C LEU A 47 -5.85 6.59 -8.78
N TRP A 48 -6.06 5.72 -7.80
CA TRP A 48 -5.68 5.96 -6.40
C TRP A 48 -4.77 4.84 -5.91
N PHE A 49 -3.80 5.21 -5.08
CA PHE A 49 -3.03 4.26 -4.29
C PHE A 49 -2.92 4.77 -2.87
N ILE A 50 -3.28 3.92 -1.91
CA ILE A 50 -3.08 4.19 -0.48
C ILE A 50 -2.15 3.11 0.04
N GLY A 51 -1.06 3.53 0.66
CA GLY A 51 -0.05 2.65 1.22
C GLY A 51 0.39 3.08 2.62
N MET A 52 0.92 2.14 3.36
CA MET A 52 1.47 2.33 4.71
C MET A 52 2.81 1.65 4.84
N THR A 53 3.67 2.25 5.67
CA THR A 53 4.94 1.72 6.17
C THR A 53 4.82 1.50 7.69
N ALA A 54 5.92 1.13 8.36
CA ALA A 54 5.93 1.02 9.82
C ALA A 54 5.69 2.35 10.55
N SER A 55 5.95 3.49 9.90
CA SER A 55 5.95 4.81 10.53
C SER A 55 5.02 5.83 9.84
N TYR A 56 4.71 5.63 8.56
CA TYR A 56 3.99 6.58 7.74
C TYR A 56 2.88 5.92 6.92
N THR A 57 1.73 6.57 6.82
CA THR A 57 0.64 6.22 5.91
C THR A 57 0.45 7.37 4.93
N GLY A 58 0.30 7.07 3.64
CA GLY A 58 0.14 8.08 2.60
C GLY A 58 -0.72 7.59 1.45
N GLY A 59 -1.43 8.52 0.82
CA GLY A 59 -2.27 8.28 -0.35
C GLY A 59 -1.86 9.17 -1.51
N VAL A 60 -1.91 8.63 -2.73
CA VAL A 60 -1.70 9.36 -3.98
C VAL A 60 -2.92 9.16 -4.86
N TRP A 61 -3.39 10.27 -5.41
CA TRP A 61 -4.42 10.32 -6.43
C TRP A 61 -3.85 10.86 -7.72
N VAL A 62 -4.30 10.29 -8.83
CA VAL A 62 -4.09 10.82 -10.17
C VAL A 62 -5.44 10.81 -10.89
N GLY A 63 -5.85 11.99 -11.36
CA GLY A 63 -7.05 12.20 -12.12
C GLY A 63 -6.98 13.53 -12.86
N LYS A 64 -8.07 13.91 -13.51
CA LYS A 64 -8.22 15.20 -14.19
C LYS A 64 -9.33 16.00 -13.53
N ASP A 65 -9.16 17.32 -13.47
CA ASP A 65 -10.19 18.21 -12.90
C ASP A 65 -11.51 18.13 -13.67
N GLN A 66 -11.44 17.94 -14.99
CA GLN A 66 -12.59 17.61 -15.83
C GLN A 66 -12.62 16.10 -16.10
N PRO A 67 -13.68 15.38 -15.69
CA PRO A 67 -13.74 13.92 -15.82
C PRO A 67 -13.56 13.48 -17.27
N SER A 68 -12.42 12.84 -17.54
CA SER A 68 -12.16 12.15 -18.80
C SER A 68 -11.29 10.95 -18.54
N SER A 69 -11.38 9.94 -19.39
CA SER A 69 -10.64 8.70 -19.18
C SER A 69 -9.13 8.95 -19.17
N ILE A 70 -8.45 8.33 -18.21
CA ILE A 70 -6.99 8.26 -18.08
C ILE A 70 -6.51 6.80 -18.16
N ASP A 71 -7.25 5.92 -18.85
CA ASP A 71 -6.90 4.50 -19.00
C ASP A 71 -5.49 4.29 -19.59
N PHE A 72 -5.04 5.20 -20.46
CA PHE A 72 -3.68 5.16 -21.02
C PHE A 72 -2.59 5.22 -19.92
N LEU A 73 -2.88 5.78 -18.74
CA LEU A 73 -1.98 5.83 -17.58
C LEU A 73 -2.08 4.58 -16.69
N ASN A 74 -3.12 3.76 -16.84
CA ASN A 74 -3.34 2.60 -15.97
C ASN A 74 -2.17 1.60 -16.06
N LYS A 75 -1.54 1.46 -17.24
CA LYS A 75 -0.36 0.58 -17.43
C LYS A 75 0.89 1.09 -16.71
N SER A 76 1.11 2.41 -16.70
CA SER A 76 2.28 3.00 -16.05
C SER A 76 2.12 3.11 -14.52
N GLN A 77 0.90 3.02 -14.01
CA GLN A 77 0.56 3.08 -12.58
C GLN A 77 1.24 4.26 -11.87
N PRO A 78 1.08 5.50 -12.37
CA PRO A 78 1.79 6.67 -11.85
C PRO A 78 1.55 6.89 -10.35
N GLN A 79 0.35 6.60 -9.86
CA GLN A 79 -0.02 6.70 -8.45
C GLN A 79 0.88 5.86 -7.52
N ILE A 80 1.35 4.68 -7.99
CA ILE A 80 2.27 3.83 -7.23
C ILE A 80 3.69 4.39 -7.27
N GLN A 81 4.13 4.88 -8.44
CA GLN A 81 5.50 5.40 -8.61
C GLN A 81 5.72 6.68 -7.81
N ILE A 82 4.72 7.58 -7.83
CA ILE A 82 4.73 8.81 -7.03
C ILE A 82 4.74 8.45 -5.54
N TRP A 83 3.90 7.51 -5.10
CA TRP A 83 3.88 7.09 -3.69
C TRP A 83 5.22 6.50 -3.25
N LYS A 84 5.84 5.65 -4.09
CA LYS A 84 7.18 5.10 -3.82
C LYS A 84 8.21 6.22 -3.68
N SER A 85 8.26 7.15 -4.63
CA SER A 85 9.19 8.29 -4.59
C SER A 85 9.01 9.16 -3.34
N MET A 86 7.75 9.42 -2.98
CA MET A 86 7.39 10.16 -1.76
C MET A 86 7.89 9.43 -0.51
N MET A 87 7.66 8.11 -0.40
CA MET A 87 8.14 7.33 0.74
C MET A 87 9.67 7.23 0.78
N TYR A 88 10.34 7.06 -0.37
CA TYR A 88 11.79 7.10 -0.46
C TYR A 88 12.39 8.43 0.02
N SER A 89 11.69 9.55 -0.18
CA SER A 89 12.16 10.86 0.26
C SER A 89 11.98 11.10 1.77
N LEU A 90 11.20 10.25 2.45
CA LEU A 90 10.93 10.35 3.89
C LEU A 90 11.87 9.48 4.74
N TYR A 91 12.74 8.68 4.12
CA TYR A 91 13.75 7.85 4.77
C TYR A 91 15.15 8.36 4.45
#